data_AF-A0A939BE64-F1
#
_entry.id   AF-A0A939BE64-F1
#
_cell.length_a   1.000
_cell.length_b   1.000
_cell.length_c   1.000
_cell.angle_alpha   90.00
_cell.angle_beta   90.00
_cell.angle_gamma   90.00
#
_symmetry.space_group_name_H-M   'P 1'
#
loop_
_entity.id
_entity.type
_entity.pdbx_description
1 polymer ?
#
loop_
_entity_poly.entity_id
_entity_poly.type
_entity_poly.pdbx_seq_one_letter_code
_entity_poly.pdbx_strand_id
1 'polypeptide(L)'
;MLSEYKLDSADFLGKNVSSLPDRPSEAGMTAAELKAAFDRGGEEVIASHFNDLIDTLSGNEGASEIGTGDGRTVEERLDSCVESENISKLYGTLGGVLLLEENGQQSSVGYRIQQGDTVYLPNRKVLAFLNATVTDDSQNDRLFIDTNAVMSVNQKSGSHIMLSSEDVGAVSNQVFSAHTADKKNPHGVTAQQIGALTRQELTPLGFDLTLMEGVSVASKICRQWGPLVSINAMFFINDLASGTEVKIAEIARQFAPQDWITCCGMGRTASGELMPVCVNIDGNGNILVNSPVKVQYVSMSLSWMQGVF
;
A
#
# COMPACT_ATOMS: atom_id res chain seq x y z
N MET A 1 -7.30 -62.65 49.87
CA MET A 1 -6.99 -63.84 49.06
C MET A 1 -6.07 -64.83 49.78
N LEU A 2 -4.83 -64.50 50.16
CA LEU A 2 -3.92 -65.50 50.78
C LEU A 2 -4.29 -65.99 52.20
N SER A 3 -5.22 -65.34 52.87
CA SER A 3 -5.67 -65.73 54.23
C SER A 3 -6.43 -67.05 54.25
N GLU A 4 -7.02 -67.45 53.12
CA GLU A 4 -7.85 -68.66 52.97
C GLU A 4 -7.02 -69.94 52.88
N TYR A 5 -5.71 -69.82 52.58
CA TYR A 5 -4.76 -70.94 52.54
C TYR A 5 -4.03 -71.17 53.87
N LYS A 6 -4.41 -70.44 54.92
CA LYS A 6 -3.82 -70.64 56.25
C LYS A 6 -4.43 -71.86 56.90
N LEU A 7 -3.58 -72.82 57.24
CA LEU A 7 -3.96 -73.98 58.02
C LEU A 7 -4.37 -73.55 59.44
N ASP A 8 -5.55 -73.98 59.86
CA ASP A 8 -6.05 -73.82 61.21
C ASP A 8 -6.17 -75.15 61.96
N SER A 9 -6.60 -75.10 63.22
CA SER A 9 -6.72 -76.31 64.05
C SER A 9 -7.87 -77.23 63.63
N ALA A 10 -8.88 -76.70 62.94
CA ALA A 10 -10.05 -77.44 62.48
C ALA A 10 -9.72 -78.29 61.24
N ASP A 11 -8.78 -77.86 60.39
CA ASP A 11 -8.33 -78.61 59.21
C ASP A 11 -7.74 -79.99 59.56
N PHE A 12 -7.18 -80.11 60.77
CA PHE A 12 -6.59 -81.34 61.28
C PHE A 12 -7.57 -82.22 62.09
N LEU A 13 -8.83 -81.78 62.26
CA LEU A 13 -9.82 -82.50 63.06
C LEU A 13 -10.12 -83.88 62.47
N GLY A 14 -9.90 -84.94 63.26
CA GLY A 14 -10.11 -86.33 62.82
C GLY A 14 -9.07 -86.87 61.82
N LYS A 15 -8.09 -86.04 61.44
CA LYS A 15 -7.03 -86.36 60.47
C LYS A 15 -5.63 -86.41 61.07
N ASN A 16 -5.48 -86.03 62.34
CA ASN A 16 -4.21 -86.08 63.08
C ASN A 16 -4.26 -87.08 64.24
N VAL A 17 -3.10 -87.52 64.74
CA VAL A 17 -2.96 -88.49 65.83
C VAL A 17 -3.52 -87.99 67.16
N SER A 18 -3.68 -86.69 67.34
CA SER A 18 -4.36 -86.10 68.50
C SER A 18 -5.84 -86.48 68.59
N SER A 19 -6.42 -87.00 67.51
CA SER A 19 -7.80 -87.52 67.49
C SER A 19 -7.91 -89.00 67.87
N LEU A 20 -6.78 -89.67 68.13
CA LEU A 20 -6.73 -91.08 68.52
C LEU A 20 -6.67 -91.26 70.04
N PRO A 21 -7.08 -92.43 70.58
CA PRO A 21 -6.91 -92.74 72.00
C PRO A 21 -5.44 -92.79 72.40
N ASP A 22 -5.11 -92.51 73.67
CA ASP A 22 -3.72 -92.58 74.17
C ASP A 22 -3.08 -93.97 74.07
N ARG A 23 -3.89 -95.04 73.97
CA ARG A 23 -3.45 -96.44 73.81
C ARG A 23 -4.15 -97.10 72.61
N PRO A 24 -3.83 -96.71 71.37
CA PRO A 24 -4.60 -97.16 70.19
C PRO A 24 -4.56 -98.68 69.96
N SER A 25 -3.45 -99.34 70.32
CA SER A 25 -3.33 -100.80 70.19
C SER A 25 -4.27 -101.57 71.12
N GLU A 26 -4.62 -101.01 72.28
CA GLU A 26 -5.61 -101.58 73.21
C GLU A 26 -7.05 -101.27 72.78
N ALA A 27 -7.24 -100.19 72.00
CA ALA A 27 -8.49 -99.86 71.33
C ALA A 27 -8.73 -100.68 70.04
N GLY A 28 -7.88 -101.67 69.77
CA GLY A 28 -8.02 -102.60 68.63
C GLY A 28 -7.44 -102.10 67.31
N MET A 29 -6.71 -100.99 67.30
CA MET A 29 -6.11 -100.43 66.09
C MET A 29 -4.84 -101.17 65.70
N THR A 30 -4.74 -101.56 64.44
CA THR A 30 -3.54 -102.19 63.89
C THR A 30 -2.42 -101.18 63.66
N ALA A 31 -1.18 -101.65 63.57
CA ALA A 31 -0.03 -100.79 63.24
C ALA A 31 -0.18 -100.12 61.86
N ALA A 32 -0.84 -100.78 60.91
CA ALA A 32 -1.10 -100.23 59.58
C ALA A 32 -2.11 -99.07 59.64
N GLU A 33 -3.18 -99.21 60.43
CA GLU A 33 -4.18 -98.15 60.64
C GLU A 33 -3.59 -96.96 61.40
N LEU A 34 -2.70 -97.21 62.37
CA LEU A 34 -1.96 -96.15 63.07
C LEU A 34 -1.04 -95.37 62.15
N LYS A 35 -0.30 -96.09 61.29
CA LYS A 35 0.55 -95.47 60.28
C LYS A 35 -0.28 -94.62 59.31
N ALA A 36 -1.41 -95.15 58.82
CA ALA A 36 -2.31 -94.40 57.96
C ALA A 36 -2.87 -93.14 58.67
N ALA A 37 -3.21 -93.23 59.96
CA ALA A 37 -3.68 -92.08 60.72
C ALA A 37 -2.60 -91.01 60.96
N PHE A 38 -1.33 -91.39 61.05
CA PHE A 38 -0.21 -90.46 61.11
C PHE A 38 0.04 -89.77 59.76
N ASP A 39 -0.01 -90.54 58.67
CA ASP A 39 0.28 -90.04 57.32
C ASP A 39 -0.84 -89.12 56.80
N ARG A 40 -2.11 -89.35 57.18
CA ARG A 40 -3.29 -88.55 56.74
C ARG A 40 -3.14 -87.04 56.94
N GLY A 41 -2.58 -86.59 58.06
CA GLY A 41 -2.39 -85.16 58.32
C GLY A 41 -1.40 -84.52 57.32
N GLY A 42 -0.33 -85.22 56.97
CA GLY A 42 0.67 -84.75 56.01
C GLY A 42 0.19 -84.82 54.56
N GLU A 43 -0.38 -85.95 54.17
CA GLU A 43 -0.75 -86.21 52.78
C GLU A 43 -2.08 -85.57 52.38
N GLU A 44 -3.10 -85.57 53.26
CA GLU A 44 -4.42 -85.05 52.90
C GLU A 44 -4.59 -83.57 53.20
N VAL A 45 -4.02 -83.08 54.31
CA VAL A 45 -4.26 -81.70 54.76
C VAL A 45 -3.15 -80.78 54.27
N ILE A 46 -1.90 -81.11 54.60
CA ILE A 46 -0.75 -80.25 54.31
C ILE A 46 -0.46 -80.23 52.80
N ALA A 47 -0.33 -81.39 52.15
CA ALA A 47 0.03 -81.43 50.73
C ALA A 47 -1.03 -80.79 49.82
N SER A 48 -2.31 -80.96 50.12
CA SER A 48 -3.40 -80.31 49.37
C SER A 48 -3.29 -78.79 49.44
N HIS A 49 -3.24 -78.22 50.64
CA HIS A 49 -3.18 -76.76 50.83
C HIS A 49 -1.94 -76.13 50.21
N PHE A 50 -0.79 -76.82 50.26
CA PHE A 50 0.42 -76.32 49.61
C PHE A 50 0.32 -76.33 48.09
N ASN A 51 -0.27 -77.37 47.49
CA ASN A 51 -0.48 -77.40 46.04
C ASN A 51 -1.47 -76.31 45.61
N ASP A 52 -2.57 -76.14 46.34
CA ASP A 52 -3.56 -75.10 46.05
C ASP A 52 -2.95 -73.69 46.18
N LEU A 53 -2.07 -73.47 47.17
CA LEU A 53 -1.31 -72.23 47.32
C LEU A 53 -0.33 -72.01 46.17
N ILE A 54 0.39 -73.05 45.73
CA ILE A 54 1.33 -72.98 44.62
C ILE A 54 0.60 -72.64 43.33
N ASP A 55 -0.54 -73.26 43.05
CA ASP A 55 -1.35 -72.98 41.87
C ASP A 55 -1.85 -71.53 41.88
N THR A 56 -2.26 -71.03 43.05
CA THR A 56 -2.69 -69.64 43.22
C THR A 56 -1.55 -68.64 43.01
N LEU A 57 -0.36 -68.91 43.56
CA LEU A 57 0.82 -68.06 43.39
C LEU A 57 1.43 -68.14 41.98
N SER A 58 1.22 -69.25 41.29
CA SER A 58 1.68 -69.46 39.90
C SER A 58 0.67 -68.99 38.86
N GLY A 59 -0.52 -68.56 39.30
CA GLY A 59 -1.54 -67.95 38.43
C GLY A 59 -1.01 -66.69 37.75
N ASN A 60 -1.37 -66.50 36.48
CA ASN A 60 -0.89 -65.40 35.64
C ASN A 60 -1.47 -64.01 35.99
N GLU A 61 -2.22 -63.88 37.09
CA GLU A 61 -3.05 -62.70 37.40
C GLU A 61 -2.36 -61.71 38.36
N GLY A 62 -1.04 -61.75 38.48
CA GLY A 62 -0.30 -60.90 39.42
C GLY A 62 -0.49 -59.39 39.23
N ALA A 63 -0.72 -58.92 38.00
CA ALA A 63 -0.97 -57.50 37.72
C ALA A 63 -2.41 -57.05 38.01
N SER A 64 -3.37 -57.98 37.98
CA SER A 64 -4.77 -57.73 38.35
C SER A 64 -4.92 -57.46 39.85
N GLU A 65 -4.04 -58.05 40.65
CA GLU A 65 -4.13 -57.99 42.12
C GLU A 65 -3.37 -56.81 42.75
N ILE A 66 -2.60 -56.05 41.96
CA ILE A 66 -1.84 -54.90 42.44
C ILE A 66 -2.64 -53.63 42.19
N GLY A 67 -3.18 -53.05 43.26
CA GLY A 67 -3.85 -51.76 43.22
C GLY A 67 -2.89 -50.59 42.99
N THR A 68 -3.34 -49.59 42.25
CA THR A 68 -2.66 -48.30 42.06
C THR A 68 -3.27 -47.23 42.98
N GLY A 69 -2.58 -46.09 43.13
CA GLY A 69 -3.04 -44.99 44.01
C GLY A 69 -4.39 -44.36 43.60
N ASP A 70 -4.86 -44.64 42.39
CA ASP A 70 -6.16 -44.20 41.85
C ASP A 70 -7.27 -45.26 41.96
N GLY A 71 -7.04 -46.37 42.68
CA GLY A 71 -8.06 -47.38 42.95
C GLY A 71 -8.38 -48.34 41.80
N ARG A 72 -7.53 -48.35 40.76
CA ARG A 72 -7.55 -49.33 39.66
C ARG A 72 -6.49 -50.41 39.88
N THR A 73 -6.49 -51.45 39.08
CA THR A 73 -5.42 -52.45 39.05
C THR A 73 -4.29 -52.03 38.10
N VAL A 74 -3.07 -52.55 38.30
CA VAL A 74 -1.94 -52.31 37.38
C VAL A 74 -2.28 -52.82 35.98
N GLU A 75 -3.02 -53.92 35.86
CA GLU A 75 -3.53 -54.47 34.60
C GLU A 75 -4.48 -53.49 33.90
N GLU A 76 -5.50 -52.98 34.59
CA GLU A 76 -6.45 -51.98 34.03
C GLU A 76 -5.72 -50.72 33.54
N ARG A 77 -4.68 -50.30 34.27
CA ARG A 77 -3.87 -49.15 33.86
C ARG A 77 -3.02 -49.46 32.63
N LEU A 78 -2.43 -50.64 32.55
CA LEU A 78 -1.61 -51.05 31.43
C LEU A 78 -2.44 -51.21 30.16
N ASP A 79 -3.61 -51.85 30.24
CA ASP A 79 -4.55 -51.97 29.14
C ASP A 79 -5.01 -50.60 28.63
N SER A 80 -5.31 -49.67 29.55
CA SER A 80 -5.66 -48.29 29.17
C SER A 80 -4.51 -47.49 28.54
N CYS A 81 -3.25 -47.93 28.71
CA CYS A 81 -2.08 -47.28 28.15
C CYS A 81 -1.65 -47.85 26.79
N VAL A 82 -2.15 -49.03 26.40
CA VAL A 82 -1.70 -49.77 25.21
C VAL A 82 -2.63 -49.62 24.00
N GLU A 83 -3.63 -48.74 24.04
CA GLU A 83 -4.52 -48.47 22.89
C GLU A 83 -3.92 -47.55 21.80
N SER A 84 -2.68 -47.81 21.37
CA SER A 84 -2.24 -47.32 20.07
C SER A 84 -1.52 -48.44 19.34
N GLU A 85 -2.21 -49.04 18.37
CA GLU A 85 -1.69 -50.12 17.52
C GLU A 85 -0.35 -49.79 16.83
N ASN A 86 0.04 -48.51 16.81
CA ASN A 86 1.19 -48.00 16.09
C ASN A 86 2.35 -47.52 16.97
N ILE A 87 2.20 -47.44 18.30
CA ILE A 87 3.24 -46.90 19.19
C ILE A 87 3.91 -48.04 19.96
N SER A 88 5.10 -48.42 19.51
CA SER A 88 5.85 -49.55 20.08
C SER A 88 6.72 -49.19 21.28
N LYS A 89 7.18 -47.93 21.39
CA LYS A 89 7.95 -47.37 22.53
C LYS A 89 7.88 -45.84 22.57
N LEU A 90 7.95 -45.29 23.78
CA LEU A 90 8.28 -43.88 24.04
C LEU A 90 9.61 -43.84 24.80
N TYR A 91 10.63 -43.20 24.23
CA TYR A 91 11.89 -42.97 24.94
C TYR A 91 12.07 -41.47 25.20
N GLY A 92 12.36 -41.12 26.46
CA GLY A 92 12.82 -39.80 26.84
C GLY A 92 14.32 -39.68 26.53
N THR A 93 14.70 -38.67 25.75
CA THR A 93 16.10 -38.36 25.49
C THR A 93 16.64 -37.34 26.51
N LEU A 94 17.97 -37.28 26.67
CA LEU A 94 18.69 -36.34 27.55
C LEU A 94 18.41 -34.85 27.29
N GLY A 95 17.66 -34.51 26.23
CA GLY A 95 17.23 -33.16 25.87
C GLY A 95 15.72 -32.89 25.99
N GLY A 96 14.94 -33.80 26.59
CA GLY A 96 13.51 -33.59 26.83
C GLY A 96 12.61 -33.73 25.59
N VAL A 97 13.10 -34.32 24.50
CA VAL A 97 12.31 -34.55 23.29
C VAL A 97 11.85 -36.01 23.23
N LEU A 98 10.55 -36.20 22.95
CA LEU A 98 9.90 -37.49 22.72
C LEU A 98 10.16 -37.95 21.27
N LEU A 99 10.66 -39.18 21.11
CA LEU A 99 10.76 -39.86 19.82
C LEU A 99 9.66 -40.92 19.70
N LEU A 100 9.01 -40.98 18.53
CA LEU A 100 8.02 -41.98 18.17
C LEU A 100 8.66 -42.99 17.21
N GLU A 101 8.67 -44.27 17.58
CA GLU A 101 9.00 -45.38 16.67
C GLU A 101 7.70 -46.04 16.20
N GLU A 102 7.33 -45.74 14.95
CA GLU A 102 6.24 -46.39 14.22
C GLU A 102 6.85 -47.41 13.25
N ASN A 103 6.45 -48.68 13.36
CA ASN A 103 6.87 -49.79 12.48
C ASN A 103 8.40 -50.02 12.39
N GLY A 104 9.14 -49.83 13.48
CA GLY A 104 10.58 -50.13 13.54
C GLY A 104 11.48 -49.13 12.79
N GLN A 105 10.94 -47.98 12.39
CA GLN A 105 11.70 -46.88 11.80
C GLN A 105 11.67 -45.68 12.77
N GLN A 106 12.85 -45.14 13.10
CA GLN A 106 12.95 -43.92 13.89
C GLN A 106 12.41 -42.73 13.09
N SER A 107 11.22 -42.24 13.44
CA SER A 107 10.75 -40.97 12.92
C SER A 107 11.45 -39.85 13.69
N SER A 108 12.47 -39.26 13.07
CA SER A 108 13.17 -38.12 13.67
C SER A 108 12.23 -36.93 13.84
N VAL A 109 12.33 -36.28 15.00
CA VAL A 109 11.73 -34.98 15.34
C VAL A 109 11.75 -34.03 14.13
N GLY A 110 10.57 -33.62 13.68
CA GLY A 110 10.38 -32.74 12.54
C GLY A 110 8.96 -32.20 12.52
N TYR A 111 8.71 -31.25 11.64
CA TYR A 111 7.39 -30.65 11.47
C TYR A 111 6.51 -31.59 10.65
N ARG A 112 5.34 -31.95 11.18
CA ARG A 112 4.27 -32.62 10.44
C ARG A 112 3.61 -31.58 9.56
N ILE A 113 3.65 -31.80 8.25
CA ILE A 113 3.06 -30.88 7.27
C ILE A 113 1.78 -31.52 6.75
N GLN A 114 0.66 -30.81 6.91
CA GLN A 114 -0.64 -31.24 6.42
C GLN A 114 -1.10 -30.29 5.32
N GLN A 115 -1.52 -30.84 4.19
CA GLN A 115 -2.09 -30.11 3.06
C GLN A 115 -3.60 -30.37 3.03
N GLY A 116 -4.40 -29.38 3.42
CA GLY A 116 -5.85 -29.57 3.63
C GLY A 116 -6.15 -30.48 4.82
N ASP A 117 -7.33 -31.09 4.86
CA ASP A 117 -7.78 -31.84 6.04
C ASP A 117 -7.29 -33.29 6.08
N THR A 118 -6.79 -33.85 4.97
CA THR A 118 -6.56 -35.31 4.87
C THR A 118 -5.21 -35.73 4.33
N VAL A 119 -4.42 -34.83 3.72
CA VAL A 119 -3.15 -35.20 3.10
C VAL A 119 -1.99 -34.79 4.00
N TYR A 120 -1.16 -35.75 4.42
CA TYR A 120 0.08 -35.50 5.14
C TYR A 120 1.29 -35.61 4.20
N LEU A 121 2.14 -34.60 4.19
CA LEU A 121 3.40 -34.58 3.44
C LEU A 121 4.53 -35.17 4.29
N PRO A 122 5.65 -35.61 3.67
CA PRO A 122 6.79 -36.16 4.40
C PRO A 122 7.33 -35.17 5.45
N ASN A 123 7.64 -35.68 6.65
CA ASN A 123 8.21 -34.89 7.74
C ASN A 123 9.48 -34.15 7.29
N ARG A 124 9.59 -32.87 7.67
CA ARG A 124 10.77 -32.04 7.39
C ARG A 124 11.40 -31.58 8.70
N LYS A 125 12.73 -31.69 8.79
CA LYS A 125 13.51 -31.24 9.96
C LYS A 125 13.62 -29.72 10.05
N VAL A 126 13.60 -29.03 8.91
CA VAL A 126 13.72 -27.58 8.80
C VAL A 126 12.64 -27.10 7.83
N LEU A 127 11.92 -26.05 8.21
CA LEU A 127 10.99 -25.33 7.34
C LEU A 127 11.61 -23.98 6.98
N ALA A 128 11.50 -23.59 5.71
CA ALA A 128 11.81 -22.25 5.24
C ALA A 128 10.56 -21.69 4.56
N PHE A 129 10.13 -20.52 4.97
CA PHE A 129 8.98 -19.82 4.39
C PHE A 129 9.51 -18.70 3.49
N LEU A 130 9.41 -18.90 2.18
CA LEU A 130 9.82 -17.90 1.18
C LEU A 130 8.58 -17.22 0.63
N ASN A 131 8.52 -15.89 0.71
CA ASN A 131 7.41 -15.07 0.18
C ASN A 131 6.02 -15.49 0.71
N ALA A 132 5.95 -15.95 1.96
CA ALA A 132 4.70 -16.35 2.59
C ALA A 132 4.37 -15.45 3.77
N THR A 133 3.09 -15.13 3.95
CA THR A 133 2.59 -14.56 5.20
C THR A 133 2.29 -15.70 6.16
N VAL A 134 2.87 -15.61 7.34
CA VAL A 134 2.72 -16.61 8.40
C VAL A 134 1.89 -15.99 9.51
N THR A 135 0.73 -16.58 9.78
CA THR A 135 -0.19 -16.12 10.84
C THR A 135 -0.24 -17.17 11.94
N ASP A 136 0.04 -16.74 13.18
CA ASP A 136 -0.07 -17.55 14.37
C ASP A 136 -1.51 -17.48 14.93
N ASP A 137 -2.25 -18.58 14.86
CA ASP A 137 -3.52 -18.73 15.54
C ASP A 137 -3.33 -19.43 16.89
N SER A 138 -2.89 -18.62 17.85
CA SER A 138 -2.66 -19.03 19.25
C SER A 138 -3.86 -19.71 19.94
N GLN A 139 -5.08 -19.60 19.41
CA GLN A 139 -6.26 -20.26 19.97
C GLN A 139 -6.33 -21.75 19.61
N ASN A 140 -5.80 -22.14 18.46
CA ASN A 140 -5.81 -23.52 17.97
C ASN A 140 -4.41 -24.17 17.96
N ASP A 141 -3.37 -23.45 18.43
CA ASP A 141 -1.96 -23.86 18.40
C ASP A 141 -1.51 -24.26 16.98
N ARG A 142 -1.95 -23.48 15.98
CA ARG A 142 -1.73 -23.73 14.55
C ARG A 142 -1.12 -22.52 13.85
N LEU A 143 -0.14 -22.80 13.00
CA LEU A 143 0.48 -21.83 12.11
C LEU A 143 -0.17 -21.92 10.72
N PHE A 144 -0.87 -20.87 10.30
CA PHE A 144 -1.45 -20.80 8.96
C PHE A 144 -0.46 -20.14 8.01
N ILE A 145 -0.21 -20.80 6.88
CA ILE A 145 0.58 -20.25 5.77
C ILE A 145 -0.41 -19.91 4.67
N ASP A 146 -0.71 -18.62 4.54
CA ASP A 146 -1.63 -18.18 3.50
C ASP A 146 -0.87 -18.01 2.18
N THR A 147 -0.96 -19.01 1.31
CA THR A 147 -0.47 -18.89 -0.08
C THR A 147 -1.37 -17.99 -0.92
N ASN A 148 -2.53 -17.59 -0.41
CA ASN A 148 -3.49 -16.69 -1.02
C ASN A 148 -3.34 -15.22 -0.56
N ALA A 149 -2.25 -14.87 0.12
CA ALA A 149 -1.75 -13.48 0.15
C ALA A 149 -1.25 -12.99 -1.24
N VAL A 150 -1.69 -13.69 -2.29
CA VAL A 150 -1.93 -13.21 -3.63
C VAL A 150 -2.35 -11.75 -3.60
N MET A 151 -1.62 -10.94 -4.36
CA MET A 151 -2.05 -9.60 -4.70
C MET A 151 -3.51 -9.68 -5.18
N SER A 152 -4.44 -9.09 -4.44
CA SER A 152 -5.82 -8.96 -4.89
C SER A 152 -6.04 -7.53 -5.34
N VAL A 153 -6.60 -7.35 -6.53
CA VAL A 153 -7.01 -6.03 -7.05
C VAL A 153 -8.44 -6.17 -7.52
N ASN A 154 -9.33 -5.27 -7.07
CA ASN A 154 -10.75 -5.22 -7.46
C ASN A 154 -11.47 -6.58 -7.44
N GLN A 155 -11.38 -7.30 -6.32
CA GLN A 155 -12.03 -8.62 -6.13
C GLN A 155 -11.52 -9.74 -7.05
N LYS A 156 -10.42 -9.52 -7.78
CA LYS A 156 -9.72 -10.56 -8.56
C LYS A 156 -8.47 -11.02 -7.81
N SER A 157 -8.22 -12.33 -7.84
CA SER A 157 -7.09 -12.99 -7.19
C SER A 157 -6.48 -14.02 -8.15
N GLY A 158 -5.15 -14.07 -8.22
CA GLY A 158 -4.36 -15.09 -8.92
C GLY A 158 -2.88 -14.70 -9.02
N SER A 159 -2.00 -15.64 -9.42
CA SER A 159 -0.58 -15.37 -9.67
C SER A 159 -0.34 -14.36 -10.81
N HIS A 160 -1.30 -14.26 -11.72
CA HIS A 160 -1.41 -13.21 -12.74
C HIS A 160 -2.81 -12.59 -12.67
N ILE A 161 -2.92 -11.36 -12.17
CA ILE A 161 -4.19 -10.63 -12.16
C ILE A 161 -4.38 -9.97 -13.54
N MET A 162 -5.27 -10.53 -14.35
CA MET A 162 -5.69 -9.92 -15.61
C MET A 162 -6.72 -8.83 -15.31
N LEU A 163 -6.27 -7.58 -15.33
CA LEU A 163 -7.13 -6.41 -15.19
C LEU A 163 -7.75 -6.05 -16.55
N SER A 164 -9.07 -5.91 -16.59
CA SER A 164 -9.77 -5.32 -17.74
C SER A 164 -9.64 -3.80 -17.72
N SER A 165 -10.03 -3.15 -18.81
CA SER A 165 -10.16 -1.69 -18.84
C SER A 165 -11.12 -1.16 -17.77
N GLU A 166 -12.14 -1.94 -17.37
CA GLU A 166 -12.99 -1.56 -16.25
C GLU A 166 -12.25 -1.60 -14.91
N ASP A 167 -11.36 -2.57 -14.70
CA ASP A 167 -10.61 -2.71 -13.44
C ASP A 167 -9.54 -1.62 -13.26
N VAL A 168 -8.91 -1.16 -14.32
CA VAL A 168 -7.86 -0.12 -14.24
C VAL A 168 -8.47 1.29 -14.09
N GLY A 169 -9.80 1.40 -14.04
CA GLY A 169 -10.48 2.69 -14.15
C GLY A 169 -10.10 3.38 -15.45
N ALA A 170 -9.82 2.61 -16.52
CA ALA A 170 -9.47 3.17 -17.81
C ALA A 170 -10.62 4.09 -18.20
N VAL A 171 -10.29 5.38 -18.22
CA VAL A 171 -11.15 6.48 -18.60
C VAL A 171 -11.98 6.00 -19.78
N SER A 172 -13.29 5.83 -19.57
CA SER A 172 -14.15 5.26 -20.59
C SER A 172 -13.95 6.08 -21.88
N ASN A 173 -13.99 5.42 -23.04
CA ASN A 173 -13.89 6.13 -24.33
C ASN A 173 -14.86 7.32 -24.40
N GLN A 174 -15.95 7.28 -23.62
CA GLN A 174 -16.90 8.36 -23.43
C GLN A 174 -16.30 9.61 -22.74
N VAL A 175 -15.48 9.47 -21.69
CA VAL A 175 -14.80 10.61 -21.05
C VAL A 175 -13.71 11.18 -21.96
N PHE A 176 -12.96 10.34 -22.67
CA PHE A 176 -11.98 10.83 -23.66
C PHE A 176 -12.67 11.51 -24.85
N SER A 177 -13.77 10.96 -25.35
CA SER A 177 -14.57 11.57 -26.41
C SER A 177 -15.21 12.87 -25.94
N ALA A 178 -15.69 12.95 -24.69
CA ALA A 178 -16.21 14.18 -24.11
C ALA A 178 -15.11 15.24 -23.98
N HIS A 179 -13.92 14.86 -23.50
CA HIS A 179 -12.78 15.77 -23.35
C HIS A 179 -12.28 16.30 -24.70
N THR A 180 -12.08 15.42 -25.69
CA THR A 180 -11.65 15.82 -27.04
C THR A 180 -12.71 16.61 -27.81
N ALA A 181 -14.00 16.40 -27.51
CA ALA A 181 -15.08 17.19 -28.06
C ALA A 181 -15.33 18.52 -27.30
N ASP A 182 -14.77 18.69 -26.11
CA ASP A 182 -14.99 19.88 -25.28
C ASP A 182 -14.17 21.07 -25.79
N LYS A 183 -14.81 21.88 -26.64
CA LYS A 183 -14.26 23.15 -27.14
C LYS A 183 -14.38 24.31 -26.14
N LYS A 184 -14.90 24.08 -24.93
CA LYS A 184 -14.98 25.10 -23.87
C LYS A 184 -13.69 25.15 -23.03
N ASN A 185 -12.70 24.31 -23.32
CA ASN A 185 -11.42 24.20 -22.63
C ASN A 185 -10.22 24.20 -23.62
N PRO A 186 -9.24 25.10 -23.48
CA PRO A 186 -9.29 26.51 -23.86
C PRO A 186 -9.15 26.76 -25.38
N HIS A 187 -9.54 25.83 -26.26
CA HIS A 187 -9.60 26.11 -27.71
C HIS A 187 -10.87 26.86 -28.09
N GLY A 188 -10.91 28.13 -27.70
CA GLY A 188 -12.02 29.04 -27.99
C GLY A 188 -11.81 30.44 -27.44
N VAL A 189 -10.60 30.79 -26.98
CA VAL A 189 -10.32 32.16 -26.54
C VAL A 189 -10.52 33.11 -27.72
N THR A 190 -11.49 34.02 -27.59
CA THR A 190 -11.75 35.03 -28.60
C THR A 190 -10.64 36.07 -28.57
N ALA A 191 -10.42 36.75 -29.70
CA ALA A 191 -9.54 37.92 -29.77
C ALA A 191 -9.86 38.92 -28.63
N GLN A 192 -11.14 39.06 -28.27
CA GLN A 192 -11.60 39.92 -27.19
C GLN A 192 -11.16 39.42 -25.79
N GLN A 193 -11.14 38.10 -25.56
CA GLN A 193 -10.71 37.51 -24.28
C GLN A 193 -9.21 37.68 -24.02
N ILE A 194 -8.39 37.82 -25.07
CA ILE A 194 -6.94 38.05 -24.96
C ILE A 194 -6.53 39.51 -25.20
N GLY A 195 -7.48 40.43 -25.38
CA GLY A 195 -7.20 41.84 -25.65
C GLY A 195 -6.51 42.10 -27.00
N ALA A 196 -6.72 41.23 -28.00
CA ALA A 196 -6.17 41.43 -29.33
C ALA A 196 -6.86 42.62 -30.03
N LEU A 197 -6.05 43.48 -30.64
CA LEU A 197 -6.50 44.67 -31.36
C LEU A 197 -7.42 44.29 -32.53
N THR A 198 -8.48 45.05 -32.70
CA THR A 198 -9.41 44.95 -33.82
C THR A 198 -8.74 45.41 -35.11
N ARG A 199 -9.26 44.94 -36.25
CA ARG A 199 -8.79 45.39 -37.58
C ARG A 199 -8.94 46.90 -37.78
N GLN A 200 -9.93 47.51 -37.11
CA GLN A 200 -10.14 48.96 -37.14
C GLN A 200 -9.02 49.70 -36.40
N GLU A 201 -8.54 49.19 -35.26
CA GLU A 201 -7.39 49.76 -34.53
C GLU A 201 -6.06 49.62 -35.30
N LEU A 202 -5.95 48.64 -36.19
CA LEU A 202 -4.78 48.44 -37.05
C LEU A 202 -4.82 49.24 -38.36
N THR A 203 -5.97 49.83 -38.73
CA THR A 203 -6.10 50.59 -39.97
C THR A 203 -5.84 52.07 -39.69
N PRO A 204 -4.76 52.68 -40.23
CA PRO A 204 -4.49 54.08 -39.98
C PRO A 204 -5.56 54.98 -40.57
N LEU A 205 -6.07 55.91 -39.77
CA LEU A 205 -6.88 57.02 -40.27
C LEU A 205 -5.95 58.13 -40.77
N GLY A 206 -6.01 58.46 -42.05
CA GLY A 206 -5.32 59.63 -42.60
C GLY A 206 -6.07 60.93 -42.29
N PHE A 207 -5.34 62.00 -42.00
CA PHE A 207 -5.90 63.34 -41.83
C PHE A 207 -5.08 64.38 -42.59
N ASP A 208 -5.66 65.56 -42.84
CA ASP A 208 -4.98 66.67 -43.50
C ASP A 208 -4.60 67.78 -42.50
N LEU A 209 -3.67 68.64 -42.93
CA LEU A 209 -3.29 69.86 -42.23
C LEU A 209 -3.86 71.06 -42.97
N THR A 210 -4.40 72.03 -42.24
CA THR A 210 -4.80 73.32 -42.79
C THR A 210 -3.58 74.24 -42.75
N LEU A 211 -3.03 74.58 -43.93
CA LEU A 211 -1.84 75.41 -44.03
C LEU A 211 -2.17 76.89 -43.89
N MET A 212 -1.27 77.64 -43.25
CA MET A 212 -1.38 79.10 -43.19
C MET A 212 -0.98 79.74 -44.53
N GLU A 213 -1.41 80.98 -44.77
CA GLU A 213 -1.03 81.74 -45.97
C GLU A 213 0.50 81.86 -46.08
N GLY A 214 1.05 81.64 -47.29
CA GLY A 214 2.49 81.67 -47.52
C GLY A 214 3.24 80.40 -47.08
N VAL A 215 2.53 79.37 -46.62
CA VAL A 215 3.08 78.04 -46.31
C VAL A 215 2.65 77.03 -47.35
N SER A 216 3.60 76.26 -47.87
CA SER A 216 3.32 75.10 -48.72
C SER A 216 3.97 73.85 -48.14
N VAL A 217 3.51 72.67 -48.56
CA VAL A 217 3.99 71.38 -48.05
C VAL A 217 4.51 70.52 -49.19
N ALA A 218 5.75 70.05 -49.09
CA ALA A 218 6.40 69.25 -50.13
C ALA A 218 6.00 67.77 -50.04
N SER A 219 5.89 67.28 -48.80
CA SER A 219 5.47 65.92 -48.48
C SER A 219 4.82 65.94 -47.10
N LYS A 220 3.72 65.21 -46.95
CA LYS A 220 3.05 65.02 -45.66
C LYS A 220 2.52 63.60 -45.52
N ILE A 221 2.74 63.03 -44.34
CA ILE A 221 2.12 61.81 -43.87
C ILE A 221 1.55 62.11 -42.49
N CYS A 222 0.23 62.18 -42.41
CA CYS A 222 -0.52 62.48 -41.20
C CYS A 222 -1.45 61.30 -40.95
N ARG A 223 -1.22 60.56 -39.87
CA ARG A 223 -1.90 59.29 -39.59
C ARG A 223 -2.19 59.10 -38.10
N GLN A 224 -3.30 58.43 -37.81
CA GLN A 224 -3.65 57.97 -36.48
C GLN A 224 -3.79 56.43 -36.48
N TRP A 225 -3.12 55.76 -35.54
CA TRP A 225 -3.24 54.34 -35.24
C TRP A 225 -3.78 54.17 -33.82
N GLY A 226 -5.09 53.95 -33.68
CA GLY A 226 -5.75 53.97 -32.38
C GLY A 226 -5.46 55.29 -31.64
N PRO A 227 -4.84 55.27 -30.45
CA PRO A 227 -4.49 56.49 -29.72
C PRO A 227 -3.23 57.20 -30.26
N LEU A 228 -2.39 56.55 -31.08
CA LEU A 228 -1.15 57.15 -31.56
C LEU A 228 -1.42 58.04 -32.78
N VAL A 229 -1.13 59.33 -32.68
CA VAL A 229 -1.15 60.29 -33.80
C VAL A 229 0.29 60.57 -34.23
N SER A 230 0.53 60.66 -35.53
CA SER A 230 1.85 60.98 -36.10
C SER A 230 1.74 61.95 -37.27
N ILE A 231 2.66 62.91 -37.31
CA ILE A 231 2.89 63.83 -38.41
C ILE A 231 4.34 63.70 -38.85
N ASN A 232 4.52 63.42 -40.14
CA ASN A 232 5.78 63.59 -40.84
C ASN A 232 5.53 64.57 -41.97
N ALA A 233 6.08 65.77 -41.88
CA ALA A 233 5.78 66.82 -42.84
C ALA A 233 6.98 67.73 -43.09
N MET A 234 7.01 68.26 -44.30
CA MET A 234 8.04 69.10 -44.84
C MET A 234 7.41 70.38 -45.36
N PHE A 235 7.59 71.48 -44.64
CA PHE A 235 6.99 72.78 -44.92
C PHE A 235 7.99 73.69 -45.61
N PHE A 236 7.54 74.38 -46.65
CA PHE A 236 8.18 75.57 -47.17
C PHE A 236 7.44 76.78 -46.61
N ILE A 237 8.21 77.68 -46.00
CA ILE A 237 7.69 78.87 -45.36
C ILE A 237 8.33 80.04 -46.09
N ASN A 238 7.50 80.90 -46.70
CA ASN A 238 7.98 82.12 -47.32
C ASN A 238 8.42 83.09 -46.19
N ASP A 239 9.70 82.99 -45.83
CA ASP A 239 10.42 83.85 -44.87
C ASP A 239 9.95 83.79 -43.40
N LEU A 240 10.36 82.74 -42.66
CA LEU A 240 10.21 82.72 -41.20
C LEU A 240 11.17 83.72 -40.53
N ALA A 241 10.66 84.77 -39.89
CA ALA A 241 11.48 85.74 -39.16
C ALA A 241 12.21 85.09 -37.96
N SER A 242 13.47 85.45 -37.74
CA SER A 242 14.28 84.93 -36.62
C SER A 242 13.72 85.37 -35.27
N GLY A 243 13.64 84.45 -34.31
CA GLY A 243 13.27 84.72 -32.92
C GLY A 243 11.77 84.91 -32.68
N THR A 244 10.93 84.69 -33.70
CA THR A 244 9.47 84.79 -33.59
C THR A 244 8.86 83.39 -33.74
N GLU A 245 7.94 83.05 -32.84
CA GLU A 245 7.08 81.88 -33.02
C GLU A 245 6.01 82.19 -34.06
N VAL A 246 5.94 81.37 -35.11
CA VAL A 246 4.97 81.55 -36.20
C VAL A 246 4.15 80.29 -36.36
N LYS A 247 2.83 80.48 -36.46
CA LYS A 247 1.90 79.42 -36.81
C LYS A 247 2.02 79.12 -38.30
N ILE A 248 2.26 77.85 -38.64
CA ILE A 248 2.49 77.42 -40.03
C ILE A 248 1.37 76.51 -40.55
N ALA A 249 0.67 75.82 -39.65
CA ALA A 249 -0.43 74.94 -39.99
C ALA A 249 -1.33 74.69 -38.77
N GLU A 250 -2.49 74.12 -39.03
CA GLU A 250 -3.43 73.61 -38.04
C GLU A 250 -3.75 72.14 -38.31
N ILE A 251 -3.90 71.39 -37.22
CA ILE A 251 -4.45 70.05 -37.19
C ILE A 251 -5.85 70.13 -36.56
N ALA A 252 -6.82 69.37 -37.08
CA ALA A 252 -8.16 69.36 -36.50
C ALA A 252 -8.10 68.97 -35.01
N ARG A 253 -8.87 69.67 -34.16
CA ARG A 253 -8.84 69.52 -32.70
C ARG A 253 -8.96 68.07 -32.21
N GLN A 254 -9.72 67.24 -32.91
CA GLN A 254 -9.88 65.83 -32.59
C GLN A 254 -8.57 65.01 -32.70
N PHE A 255 -7.56 65.50 -33.40
CA PHE A 255 -6.24 64.88 -33.54
C PHE A 255 -5.15 65.63 -32.74
N ALA A 256 -5.44 66.81 -32.19
CA ALA A 256 -4.49 67.60 -31.41
C ALA A 256 -4.04 66.87 -30.12
N PRO A 257 -2.85 67.18 -29.58
CA PRO A 257 -2.47 66.75 -28.23
C PRO A 257 -3.42 67.35 -27.18
N GLN A 258 -3.43 66.80 -25.96
CA GLN A 258 -4.26 67.37 -24.88
C GLN A 258 -3.72 68.71 -24.38
N ASP A 259 -2.40 68.80 -24.20
CA ASP A 259 -1.72 70.00 -23.71
C ASP A 259 -0.82 70.60 -24.80
N TRP A 260 0.47 70.32 -24.76
CA TRP A 260 1.43 70.77 -25.76
C TRP A 260 2.47 69.69 -25.98
N ILE A 261 2.98 69.61 -27.20
CA ILE A 261 4.12 68.77 -27.51
C ILE A 261 5.15 69.58 -28.29
N THR A 262 6.42 69.34 -27.98
CA THR A 262 7.54 69.99 -28.65
C THR A 262 8.45 68.94 -29.26
N CYS A 263 8.95 69.22 -30.46
CA CYS A 263 10.03 68.48 -31.06
C CYS A 263 11.08 69.39 -31.70
N CYS A 264 12.26 68.82 -31.92
CA CYS A 264 13.29 69.46 -32.71
C CYS A 264 13.06 69.11 -34.18
N GLY A 265 12.71 70.12 -34.98
CA GLY A 265 12.72 70.05 -36.43
C GLY A 265 14.07 70.44 -37.01
N MET A 266 14.22 70.24 -38.32
CA MET A 266 15.38 70.71 -39.08
C MET A 266 14.92 71.78 -40.06
N GLY A 267 15.40 73.00 -39.84
CA GLY A 267 15.23 74.13 -40.74
C GLY A 267 16.36 74.23 -41.76
N ARG A 268 16.11 74.87 -42.90
CA ARG A 268 17.16 75.23 -43.86
C ARG A 268 17.12 76.73 -44.16
N THR A 269 18.25 77.41 -44.06
CA THR A 269 18.39 78.83 -44.40
C THR A 269 18.42 79.05 -45.91
N ALA A 270 18.32 80.31 -46.37
CA ALA A 270 18.46 80.66 -47.78
C ALA A 270 19.85 80.32 -48.37
N SER A 271 20.90 80.28 -47.54
CA SER A 271 22.24 79.83 -47.91
C SER A 271 22.37 78.30 -47.98
N GLY A 272 21.34 77.56 -47.59
CA GLY A 272 21.32 76.10 -47.61
C GLY A 272 21.83 75.41 -46.34
N GLU A 273 22.16 76.16 -45.29
CA GLU A 273 22.62 75.61 -44.01
C GLU A 273 21.47 74.96 -43.22
N LEU A 274 21.75 73.84 -42.56
CA LEU A 274 20.79 73.15 -41.70
C LEU A 274 20.87 73.67 -40.28
N MET A 275 19.71 74.02 -39.71
CA MET A 275 19.61 74.60 -38.37
C MET A 275 18.52 73.90 -37.57
N PRO A 276 18.74 73.59 -36.28
CA PRO A 276 17.67 73.08 -35.45
C PRO A 276 16.58 74.15 -35.29
N VAL A 277 15.32 73.74 -35.42
CA VAL A 277 14.16 74.59 -35.13
C VAL A 277 13.29 73.92 -34.08
N CYS A 278 12.62 74.71 -33.25
CA CYS A 278 11.64 74.20 -32.31
C CYS A 278 10.26 74.19 -33.00
N VAL A 279 9.62 73.03 -33.00
CA VAL A 279 8.24 72.87 -33.48
C VAL A 279 7.37 72.50 -32.30
N ASN A 280 6.32 73.29 -32.08
CA ASN A 280 5.34 73.06 -31.03
C ASN A 280 3.98 72.75 -31.66
N ILE A 281 3.25 71.80 -31.07
CA ILE A 281 1.82 71.60 -31.35
C ILE A 281 1.07 71.83 -30.05
N ASP A 282 0.19 72.81 -30.02
CA ASP A 282 -0.65 73.10 -28.85
C ASP A 282 -1.95 72.28 -28.85
N GLY A 283 -2.69 72.33 -27.74
CA GLY A 283 -3.93 71.57 -27.54
C GLY A 283 -5.11 72.09 -28.36
N ASN A 284 -4.95 73.23 -29.02
CA ASN A 284 -5.90 73.73 -30.01
C ASN A 284 -5.59 73.20 -31.42
N GLY A 285 -4.45 72.52 -31.59
CA GLY A 285 -3.98 71.98 -32.85
C GLY A 285 -3.17 72.96 -33.69
N ASN A 286 -2.65 74.04 -33.11
CA ASN A 286 -1.78 74.96 -33.83
C ASN A 286 -0.37 74.37 -33.94
N ILE A 287 0.17 74.29 -35.15
CA ILE A 287 1.57 73.95 -35.40
C ILE A 287 2.37 75.24 -35.47
N LEU A 288 3.21 75.45 -34.47
CA LEU A 288 4.00 76.65 -34.23
C LEU A 288 5.48 76.32 -34.45
N VAL A 289 6.21 77.20 -35.13
CA VAL A 289 7.65 77.04 -35.33
C VAL A 289 8.39 78.26 -34.80
N ASN A 290 9.45 78.01 -34.04
CA ASN A 290 10.39 79.02 -33.60
C ASN A 290 11.81 78.63 -34.08
N SER A 291 12.50 79.59 -34.69
CA SER A 291 13.87 79.42 -35.17
C SER A 291 14.74 80.60 -34.74
N PRO A 292 15.97 80.36 -34.24
CA PRO A 292 16.90 81.44 -33.90
C PRO A 292 17.41 82.21 -35.14
N VAL A 293 17.25 81.65 -36.33
CA VAL A 293 17.65 82.26 -37.60
C VAL A 293 16.53 82.17 -38.64
N LYS A 294 16.63 82.99 -39.69
CA LYS A 294 15.67 82.94 -40.80
C LYS A 294 15.79 81.63 -41.57
N VAL A 295 14.69 80.89 -41.70
CA VAL A 295 14.61 79.62 -42.44
C VAL A 295 13.50 79.69 -43.50
N GLN A 296 13.69 78.98 -44.61
CA GLN A 296 12.73 78.88 -45.72
C GLN A 296 11.98 77.54 -45.73
N TYR A 297 12.44 76.62 -44.88
CA TYR A 297 12.09 75.23 -44.93
C TYR A 297 12.13 74.67 -43.52
N VAL A 298 11.18 73.81 -43.15
CA VAL A 298 11.13 73.09 -41.88
C VAL A 298 10.69 71.64 -42.12
N SER A 299 11.53 70.70 -41.70
CA SER A 299 11.18 69.27 -41.61
C SER A 299 10.83 68.91 -40.18
N MET A 300 9.73 68.17 -39.99
CA MET A 300 9.34 67.63 -38.70
C MET A 300 8.89 66.17 -38.80
N SER A 301 9.18 65.43 -37.73
CA SER A 301 8.63 64.10 -37.46
C SER A 301 8.23 64.08 -35.99
N LEU A 302 6.94 63.86 -35.71
CA LEU A 302 6.42 63.88 -34.36
C LEU A 302 5.28 62.90 -34.21
N SER A 303 5.25 62.21 -33.08
CA SER A 303 4.16 61.30 -32.71
C SER A 303 3.79 61.47 -31.24
N TRP A 304 2.51 61.34 -30.91
CA TRP A 304 1.98 61.44 -29.55
C TRP A 304 0.76 60.54 -29.34
N MET A 305 0.47 60.25 -28.08
CA MET A 305 -0.72 59.49 -27.69
C MET A 305 -1.86 60.46 -27.35
N GLN A 306 -3.04 60.21 -27.91
CA GLN A 306 -4.28 60.87 -27.52
C GLN A 306 -5.00 60.09 -26.43
N GLY A 307 -5.44 60.78 -25.37
CA GLY A 307 -6.36 60.21 -24.39
C GLY A 307 -5.78 59.18 -23.42
N VAL A 308 -4.49 59.24 -23.08
CA VAL A 308 -3.89 58.36 -22.06
C VAL A 308 -3.54 59.15 -20.81
N PHE A 309 -4.51 59.24 -19.89
CA PHE A 309 -4.32 59.14 -18.43
C PHE A 309 -5.55 58.49 -17.82
#